data_AF-A0A815KHK5-F1
#
_entry.id   AF-A0A815KHK5-F1
#
_cell.length_a   1.000
_cell.length_b   1.000
_cell.length_c   1.000
_cell.angle_alpha   90.00
_cell.angle_beta   90.00
_cell.angle_gamma   90.00
#
_symmetry.space_group_name_H-M   'P 1'
#
loop_
_entity.id
_entity.type
_entity.pdbx_description
1 polymer ?
#
loop_
_entity_poly.entity_id
_entity_poly.type
_entity_poly.pdbx_seq_one_letter_code
_entity_poly.pdbx_strand_id
1 'polypeptide(L)'
;MGQRSSRRPHTQWDLDRLAQATGLSPYQVSEIYQEFRQAAGHDELLSKQEFSKIYSRFPGSQSQDSQYMKAQIPRIFRTFDRDNTGKLSFEEFLSAVVMMNHDMPRRDRIGFLIDQNNIYGNEYGDGRITSEYGEQVFEYLNNYYGLPPGSANQYWQQVDTNNRGYVTREELMNYITQQDAYTQRYSY
;
A
#
# COMPACT_ATOMS: atom_id res chain seq x y z
N MET A 1 13.04 11.01 -21.74
CA MET A 1 14.37 10.77 -21.16
C MET A 1 14.16 10.20 -19.77
N GLY A 2 14.34 8.89 -19.61
CA GLY A 2 14.01 8.19 -18.37
C GLY A 2 15.07 8.44 -17.31
N GLN A 3 14.71 9.10 -16.22
CA GLN A 3 15.56 9.18 -15.04
C GLN A 3 15.59 7.79 -14.40
N ARG A 4 16.63 7.03 -14.73
CA ARG A 4 17.10 5.92 -13.91
C ARG A 4 17.68 6.53 -12.64
N SER A 5 16.82 6.81 -11.66
CA SER A 5 17.28 7.08 -10.31
C SER A 5 17.96 5.82 -9.80
N SER A 6 19.28 5.86 -9.67
CA SER A 6 20.07 4.88 -8.96
C SER A 6 19.58 4.85 -7.51
N ARG A 7 18.54 4.05 -7.23
CA ARG A 7 17.97 3.92 -5.88
C ARG A 7 19.05 3.27 -5.01
N ARG A 8 19.46 3.98 -3.96
CA ARG A 8 20.46 3.49 -3.01
C ARG A 8 19.83 2.40 -2.14
N PRO A 9 20.61 1.42 -1.65
CA PRO A 9 20.14 0.51 -0.62
C PRO A 9 19.54 1.28 0.56
N HIS A 10 18.45 0.78 1.12
CA HIS A 10 17.81 1.40 2.28
C HIS A 10 18.77 1.31 3.48
N THR A 11 18.99 2.43 4.15
CA THR A 11 19.77 2.50 5.38
C THR A 11 18.95 2.02 6.57
N GLN A 12 19.59 1.76 7.71
CA GLN A 12 18.87 1.41 8.94
C GLN A 12 17.85 2.50 9.33
N TRP A 13 18.18 3.78 9.11
CA TRP A 13 17.25 4.88 9.37
C TRP A 13 16.01 4.82 8.46
N ASP A 14 16.18 4.45 7.20
CA ASP A 14 15.05 4.26 6.28
C ASP A 14 14.15 3.11 6.76
N LEU A 15 14.75 2.00 7.20
CA LEU A 15 14.00 0.85 7.74
C LEU A 15 13.26 1.21 9.04
N ASP A 16 13.88 2.00 9.92
CA ASP A 16 13.26 2.46 11.16
C ASP A 16 12.08 3.40 10.89
N ARG A 17 12.22 4.32 9.91
CA ARG A 17 11.13 5.19 9.44
C ARG A 17 9.97 4.36 8.86
N LEU A 18 10.30 3.33 8.06
CA LEU A 18 9.29 2.42 7.51
C LEU A 18 8.62 1.55 8.59
N ALA A 19 9.35 1.13 9.62
CA ALA A 19 8.79 0.43 10.78
C ALA A 19 7.80 1.31 11.54
N GLN A 20 8.15 2.57 11.79
CA GLN A 20 7.24 3.55 12.40
C GLN A 20 5.98 3.77 11.55
N ALA A 21 6.13 3.86 10.23
CA ALA A 21 5.00 4.03 9.33
C ALA A 21 4.08 2.80 9.31
N THR A 22 4.65 1.60 9.16
CA THR A 22 3.90 0.33 9.02
C THR A 22 3.29 -0.19 10.32
N GLY A 23 3.74 0.30 11.47
CA GLY A 23 3.41 -0.28 12.77
C GLY A 23 4.04 -1.66 13.01
N LEU A 24 4.90 -2.11 12.10
CA LEU A 24 5.71 -3.32 12.27
C LEU A 24 6.94 -2.99 13.11
N SER A 25 7.49 -4.00 13.79
CA SER A 25 8.77 -3.81 14.46
C SER A 25 9.90 -3.56 13.45
N PRO A 26 10.95 -2.79 13.81
CA PRO A 26 12.13 -2.64 12.96
C PRO A 26 12.75 -3.97 12.53
N TYR A 27 12.67 -4.99 13.40
CA TYR A 27 13.10 -6.35 13.11
C TYR A 27 12.27 -6.96 11.96
N GLN A 28 10.94 -6.90 12.04
CA GLN A 28 10.06 -7.41 10.97
C GLN A 28 10.29 -6.69 9.64
N VAL A 29 10.43 -5.35 9.64
CA VAL A 29 10.72 -4.60 8.41
C VAL A 29 12.08 -4.99 7.84
N SER A 30 13.08 -5.22 8.70
CA SER A 30 14.40 -5.68 8.28
C SER A 30 14.33 -7.08 7.67
N GLU A 31 13.59 -8.02 8.25
CA GLU A 31 13.38 -9.35 7.66
C GLU A 31 12.67 -9.27 6.31
N ILE A 32 11.63 -8.45 6.20
CA ILE A 32 10.91 -8.20 4.94
C ILE A 32 11.88 -7.63 3.88
N TYR A 33 12.76 -6.69 4.27
CA TYR A 33 13.76 -6.12 3.37
C TYR A 33 14.79 -7.15 2.91
N GLN A 34 15.26 -8.03 3.79
CA GLN A 34 16.22 -9.08 3.43
C GLN A 34 15.62 -10.07 2.44
N GLU A 35 14.39 -10.55 2.67
CA GLU A 35 13.69 -11.43 1.73
C GLU A 35 13.41 -10.74 0.39
N PHE A 36 13.02 -9.46 0.42
CA PHE A 36 12.88 -8.63 -0.79
C PHE A 36 14.19 -8.59 -1.58
N ARG A 37 15.31 -8.29 -0.92
CA ARG A 37 16.63 -8.20 -1.56
C ARG A 37 17.09 -9.52 -2.15
N GLN A 38 16.82 -10.63 -1.47
CA GLN A 38 17.14 -11.96 -1.98
C GLN A 38 16.33 -12.32 -3.23
N ALA A 39 15.06 -11.91 -3.27
CA ALA A 39 14.17 -12.22 -4.40
C ALA A 39 14.32 -11.26 -5.59
N ALA A 40 14.57 -9.97 -5.34
CA ALA A 40 14.77 -8.95 -6.37
C ALA A 40 16.19 -9.02 -6.98
N GLY A 41 17.18 -9.55 -6.25
CA GLY A 41 18.54 -9.62 -6.76
C GLY A 41 19.18 -8.24 -6.95
N HIS A 42 19.85 -8.01 -8.08
CA HIS A 42 20.70 -6.83 -8.30
C HIS A 42 19.95 -5.57 -8.73
N ASP A 43 18.74 -5.67 -9.28
CA ASP A 43 17.99 -4.51 -9.74
C ASP A 43 17.09 -3.92 -8.64
N GLU A 44 17.01 -4.57 -7.48
CA GLU A 44 16.20 -4.15 -6.33
C GLU A 44 14.73 -3.90 -6.70
N LEU A 45 14.22 -4.63 -7.68
CA LEU A 45 12.85 -4.54 -8.17
C LEU A 45 12.24 -5.93 -8.31
N LEU A 46 11.11 -6.18 -7.65
CA LEU A 46 10.43 -7.47 -7.74
C LEU A 46 9.52 -7.55 -8.96
N SER A 47 9.80 -8.48 -9.87
CA SER A 47 8.82 -8.89 -10.88
C SER A 47 7.63 -9.62 -10.25
N LYS A 48 6.53 -9.71 -11.00
CA LYS A 48 5.35 -10.48 -10.59
C LYS A 48 5.68 -11.93 -10.25
N GLN A 49 6.63 -12.54 -10.95
CA GLN A 49 7.04 -13.92 -10.71
C GLN A 49 7.81 -14.06 -9.40
N GLU A 50 8.70 -13.13 -9.09
CA GLU A 50 9.46 -13.13 -7.83
C GLU A 50 8.53 -12.84 -6.65
N PHE A 51 7.67 -11.83 -6.77
CA PHE A 51 6.64 -11.55 -5.77
C PHE A 51 5.78 -12.78 -5.46
N SER A 52 5.37 -13.53 -6.49
CA SER A 52 4.61 -14.78 -6.35
C SER A 52 5.38 -15.93 -5.68
N LYS A 53 6.71 -15.88 -5.61
CA LYS A 53 7.52 -16.89 -4.91
C LYS A 53 7.68 -16.58 -3.43
N ILE A 54 7.73 -15.30 -3.07
CA ILE A 54 8.02 -14.88 -1.70
C ILE A 54 6.77 -14.47 -0.92
N TYR A 55 5.64 -14.18 -1.56
CA TYR A 55 4.43 -13.68 -0.86
C TYR A 55 4.00 -14.57 0.33
N SER A 56 4.21 -15.89 0.25
CA SER A 56 3.85 -16.88 1.29
C SER A 56 4.80 -16.90 2.49
N ARG A 57 5.90 -16.15 2.44
CA ARG A 57 6.87 -16.03 3.55
C ARG A 57 6.56 -14.85 4.46
N PHE A 58 5.67 -13.95 4.05
CA PHE A 58 5.38 -12.72 4.78
C PHE A 58 4.20 -12.86 5.74
N PRO A 59 4.12 -11.98 6.77
CA PRO A 59 3.07 -12.00 7.77
C PRO A 59 1.66 -11.96 7.16
N GLY A 60 0.71 -12.69 7.75
CA GLY A 60 -0.69 -12.77 7.28
C GLY A 60 -0.93 -13.64 6.03
N SER A 61 0.11 -14.18 5.39
CA SER A 61 -0.06 -15.11 4.26
C SER A 61 -0.53 -16.51 4.69
N GLN A 62 -0.25 -16.91 5.94
CA GLN A 62 -0.59 -18.23 6.48
C GLN A 62 -2.06 -18.36 6.90
N SER A 63 -2.74 -17.24 7.15
CA SER A 63 -4.14 -17.19 7.58
C SER A 63 -5.15 -17.16 6.42
N GLN A 64 -4.67 -17.36 5.17
CA GLN A 64 -5.47 -17.34 3.95
C GLN A 64 -5.25 -18.62 3.12
N ASP A 65 -6.29 -19.05 2.40
CA ASP A 65 -6.16 -20.16 1.46
C ASP A 65 -5.13 -19.83 0.37
N SER A 66 -4.16 -20.72 0.18
CA SER A 66 -3.04 -20.50 -0.74
C SER A 66 -3.48 -20.33 -2.21
N GLN A 67 -4.57 -20.96 -2.64
CA GLN A 67 -5.12 -20.79 -3.99
C GLN A 67 -5.84 -19.46 -4.12
N TYR A 68 -6.60 -19.07 -3.09
CA TYR A 68 -7.25 -17.76 -3.06
C TYR A 68 -6.22 -16.63 -3.16
N MET A 69 -5.17 -16.67 -2.33
CA MET A 69 -4.08 -15.69 -2.40
C MET A 69 -3.43 -15.64 -3.78
N LYS A 70 -3.13 -16.80 -4.38
CA LYS A 70 -2.56 -16.86 -5.75
C LYS A 70 -3.44 -16.20 -6.80
N ALA A 71 -4.76 -16.34 -6.70
CA ALA A 71 -5.69 -15.68 -7.61
C ALA A 71 -5.68 -14.15 -7.45
N GLN A 72 -5.36 -13.63 -6.26
CA GLN A 72 -5.28 -12.18 -6.02
C GLN A 72 -3.93 -11.57 -6.44
N ILE A 73 -2.85 -12.35 -6.54
CA ILE A 73 -1.50 -11.86 -6.87
C ILE A 73 -1.47 -10.93 -8.09
N PRO A 74 -2.12 -11.25 -9.24
CA PRO A 74 -2.15 -10.34 -10.38
C PRO A 74 -2.75 -8.96 -10.07
N ARG A 75 -3.83 -8.92 -9.29
CA ARG A 75 -4.50 -7.67 -8.94
C ARG A 75 -3.71 -6.90 -7.91
N ILE A 76 -3.22 -7.56 -6.87
CA ILE A 76 -2.35 -6.97 -5.85
C ILE A 76 -1.12 -6.38 -6.50
N PHE A 77 -0.41 -7.14 -7.33
CA PHE A 77 0.79 -6.66 -8.02
C PHE A 77 0.50 -5.39 -8.84
N ARG A 78 -0.56 -5.40 -9.65
CA ARG A 78 -0.96 -4.22 -10.43
C ARG A 78 -1.39 -3.05 -9.56
N THR A 79 -1.98 -3.31 -8.40
CA THR A 79 -2.43 -2.27 -7.48
C THR A 79 -1.25 -1.54 -6.87
N PHE A 80 -0.17 -2.24 -6.57
CA PHE A 80 1.00 -1.65 -5.89
C PHE A 80 2.12 -1.22 -6.84
N ASP A 81 2.12 -1.62 -8.11
CA ASP A 81 3.01 -1.12 -9.17
C ASP A 81 2.55 0.28 -9.64
N ARG A 82 2.85 1.29 -8.82
CA ARG A 82 2.30 2.66 -8.95
C ARG A 82 2.83 3.35 -10.20
N ASP A 83 4.11 3.14 -10.46
CA ASP A 83 4.81 3.71 -11.61
C ASP A 83 4.59 2.90 -12.90
N ASN A 84 3.80 1.81 -12.83
CA ASN A 84 3.51 0.89 -13.93
C ASN A 84 4.79 0.41 -14.64
N THR A 85 5.86 0.20 -13.87
CA THR A 85 7.13 -0.30 -14.41
C THR A 85 7.09 -1.79 -14.69
N GLY A 86 6.04 -2.49 -14.22
CA GLY A 86 5.95 -3.94 -14.27
C GLY A 86 6.79 -4.62 -13.18
N LYS A 87 7.32 -3.86 -12.23
CA LYS A 87 8.11 -4.33 -11.09
C LYS A 87 7.78 -3.52 -9.84
N LEU A 88 7.90 -4.14 -8.67
CA LEU A 88 7.67 -3.47 -7.39
C LEU A 88 8.99 -3.04 -6.76
N SER A 89 9.08 -1.77 -6.41
CA SER A 89 10.06 -1.26 -5.46
C SER A 89 9.82 -1.77 -4.04
N PHE A 90 10.78 -1.54 -3.14
CA PHE A 90 10.62 -1.98 -1.75
C PHE A 90 9.43 -1.31 -1.05
N GLU A 91 9.19 -0.03 -1.29
CA GLU A 91 8.08 0.74 -0.66
C GLU A 91 6.71 0.24 -1.15
N GLU A 92 6.60 -0.05 -2.45
CA GLU A 92 5.41 -0.63 -3.07
C GLU A 92 5.15 -2.06 -2.58
N PHE A 93 6.22 -2.85 -2.51
CA PHE A 93 6.17 -4.20 -1.97
C PHE A 93 5.77 -4.22 -0.50
N LEU A 94 6.34 -3.34 0.34
CA LEU A 94 5.99 -3.21 1.74
C LEU A 94 4.52 -2.81 1.91
N SER A 95 4.01 -1.96 1.03
CA SER A 95 2.58 -1.61 0.99
C SER A 95 1.69 -2.80 0.66
N ALA A 96 2.10 -3.64 -0.29
CA ALA A 96 1.41 -4.90 -0.56
C ALA A 96 1.40 -5.81 0.68
N VAL A 97 2.55 -5.99 1.35
CA VAL A 97 2.66 -6.84 2.54
C VAL A 97 1.77 -6.34 3.67
N VAL A 98 1.79 -5.04 3.99
CA VAL A 98 0.92 -4.47 5.04
C VAL A 98 -0.56 -4.68 4.71
N MET A 99 -0.97 -4.38 3.48
CA MET A 99 -2.37 -4.56 3.09
C MET A 99 -2.81 -6.03 3.09
N MET A 100 -1.91 -6.96 2.76
CA MET A 100 -2.15 -8.40 2.82
C MET A 100 -2.06 -8.99 4.24
N ASN A 101 -1.47 -8.27 5.19
CA ASN A 101 -1.32 -8.75 6.57
C ASN A 101 -2.66 -8.69 7.32
N HIS A 102 -3.51 -9.68 7.11
CA HIS A 102 -4.84 -9.73 7.73
C HIS A 102 -4.84 -9.92 9.24
N ASP A 103 -3.69 -10.23 9.84
CA ASP A 103 -3.52 -10.27 11.28
C ASP A 103 -3.42 -8.84 11.87
N MET A 104 -3.13 -7.84 11.02
CA MET A 104 -3.18 -6.42 11.36
C MET A 104 -4.62 -5.87 11.22
N PRO A 105 -5.10 -5.07 12.18
CA PRO A 105 -6.41 -4.43 12.08
C PRO A 105 -6.58 -3.68 10.76
N ARG A 106 -7.76 -3.79 10.15
CA ARG A 106 -8.05 -3.12 8.87
C ARG A 106 -7.78 -1.61 8.95
N ARG A 107 -8.16 -0.97 10.06
CA ARG A 107 -7.95 0.46 10.28
C ARG A 107 -6.46 0.81 10.17
N ASP A 108 -5.58 0.00 10.76
CA ASP A 108 -4.14 0.24 10.74
C ASP A 108 -3.56 0.07 9.34
N ARG A 109 -3.98 -0.96 8.61
CA ARG A 109 -3.58 -1.18 7.21
C ARG A 109 -3.99 -0.02 6.29
N ILE A 110 -5.21 0.48 6.45
CA ILE A 110 -5.72 1.64 5.70
C ILE A 110 -4.98 2.91 6.12
N GLY A 111 -4.68 3.07 7.41
CA GLY A 111 -3.90 4.20 7.92
C GLY A 111 -2.52 4.26 7.32
N PHE A 112 -1.83 3.13 7.28
CA PHE A 112 -0.56 3.01 6.59
C PHE A 112 -0.65 3.45 5.14
N LEU A 113 -1.67 2.98 4.40
CA LEU A 113 -1.85 3.36 3.00
C LEU A 113 -2.07 4.86 2.83
N ILE A 114 -2.86 5.49 3.70
CA ILE A 114 -3.05 6.95 3.71
C ILE A 114 -1.72 7.66 3.95
N ASP A 115 -0.99 7.23 4.98
CA ASP A 115 0.25 7.88 5.40
C ASP A 115 1.36 7.76 4.34
N GLN A 116 1.44 6.61 3.66
CA GLN A 116 2.37 6.39 2.55
C GLN A 116 2.04 7.18 1.28
N ASN A 117 0.78 7.53 1.06
CA ASN A 117 0.40 8.36 -0.08
C ASN A 117 0.46 9.86 0.26
N ASN A 118 0.48 10.24 1.53
CA ASN A 118 0.55 11.64 1.97
C ASN A 118 1.89 12.05 2.61
N ILE A 119 3.02 11.48 2.15
CA ILE A 119 4.35 11.74 2.75
C ILE A 119 4.66 13.24 2.82
N TYR A 120 4.38 14.00 1.75
CA TYR A 120 4.61 15.44 1.73
C TYR A 120 3.77 16.20 2.77
N GLY A 121 2.48 15.88 2.88
CA GLY A 121 1.60 16.48 3.87
C GLY A 121 2.02 16.15 5.30
N ASN A 122 2.52 14.94 5.53
CA ASN A 122 2.94 14.44 6.84
C ASN A 122 4.30 15.00 7.29
N GLU A 123 5.26 15.13 6.38
CA GLU A 123 6.64 15.53 6.73
C GLU A 123 6.90 17.03 6.60
N TYR A 124 6.23 17.70 5.67
CA TYR A 124 6.51 19.10 5.33
C TYR A 124 5.26 19.99 5.33
N GLY A 125 4.08 19.40 5.46
CA GLY A 125 2.79 20.09 5.43
C GLY A 125 2.12 20.21 6.80
N ASP A 126 0.82 20.50 6.77
CA ASP A 126 -0.04 20.59 7.95
C ASP A 126 -0.81 19.28 8.22
N GLY A 127 -0.35 18.16 7.65
CA GLY A 127 -0.99 16.85 7.76
C GLY A 127 -2.31 16.73 6.97
N ARG A 128 -2.67 17.74 6.16
CA ARG A 128 -3.84 17.65 5.27
C ARG A 128 -3.54 16.76 4.08
N ILE A 129 -4.60 16.09 3.63
CA ILE A 129 -4.62 15.24 2.44
C ILE A 129 -5.37 16.02 1.37
N THR A 130 -4.67 16.38 0.30
CA THR A 130 -5.28 17.06 -0.85
C THR A 130 -6.11 16.09 -1.69
N SER A 131 -6.92 16.62 -2.60
CA SER A 131 -7.69 15.81 -3.54
C SER A 131 -6.83 14.85 -4.35
N GLU A 132 -5.63 15.27 -4.77
CA GLU A 132 -4.69 14.42 -5.50
C GLU A 132 -4.31 13.17 -4.69
N TYR A 133 -3.88 13.34 -3.44
CA TYR A 133 -3.48 12.22 -2.59
C TYR A 133 -4.67 11.37 -2.14
N GLY A 134 -5.80 12.01 -1.85
CA GLY A 134 -7.02 11.31 -1.43
C GLY A 134 -7.61 10.44 -2.54
N GLU A 135 -7.66 10.95 -3.77
CA GLU A 135 -8.09 10.18 -4.95
C GLU A 135 -7.15 8.98 -5.20
N GLN A 136 -5.85 9.16 -5.05
CA GLN A 136 -4.90 8.05 -5.14
C GLN A 136 -5.18 6.97 -4.08
N VAL A 137 -5.40 7.34 -2.82
CA VAL A 137 -5.77 6.37 -1.77
C VAL A 137 -7.04 5.60 -2.14
N PHE A 138 -8.07 6.29 -2.63
CA PHE A 138 -9.27 5.60 -3.09
C PHE A 138 -9.01 4.71 -4.30
N GLU A 139 -8.18 5.12 -5.25
CA GLU A 139 -7.81 4.28 -6.39
C GLU A 139 -7.09 3.00 -5.95
N TYR A 140 -6.16 3.10 -4.99
CA TYR A 140 -5.52 1.91 -4.38
C TYR A 140 -6.54 0.99 -3.74
N LEU A 141 -7.44 1.55 -2.92
CA LEU A 141 -8.45 0.75 -2.24
C LEU A 141 -9.43 0.13 -3.24
N ASN A 142 -9.86 0.87 -4.24
CA ASN A 142 -10.74 0.36 -5.30
C ASN A 142 -10.08 -0.79 -6.05
N ASN A 143 -8.83 -0.61 -6.48
CA ASN A 143 -8.08 -1.65 -7.18
C ASN A 143 -7.81 -2.86 -6.29
N TYR A 144 -7.47 -2.62 -5.02
CA TYR A 144 -7.30 -3.68 -4.04
C TYR A 144 -8.61 -4.43 -3.89
N TYR A 145 -9.69 -3.80 -3.40
CA TYR A 145 -11.01 -4.40 -3.13
C TYR A 145 -11.82 -4.81 -4.38
N GLY A 146 -11.33 -4.53 -5.59
CA GLY A 146 -11.97 -4.95 -6.84
C GLY A 146 -13.19 -4.11 -7.23
N LEU A 147 -13.25 -2.86 -6.78
CA LEU A 147 -14.30 -1.90 -7.13
C LEU A 147 -14.08 -1.35 -8.56
N PRO A 148 -15.11 -0.77 -9.20
CA PRO A 148 -15.01 -0.24 -10.55
C PRO A 148 -13.92 0.82 -10.69
N PRO A 149 -13.09 0.77 -11.76
CA PRO A 149 -12.07 1.79 -12.01
C PRO A 149 -12.72 3.16 -12.22
N GLY A 150 -12.03 4.23 -11.81
CA GLY A 150 -12.52 5.60 -11.94
C GLY A 150 -13.56 6.02 -10.89
N SER A 151 -13.98 5.12 -9.98
CA SER A 151 -14.89 5.47 -8.87
C SER A 151 -14.23 6.30 -7.76
N ALA A 152 -12.90 6.46 -7.79
CA ALA A 152 -12.13 7.17 -6.76
C ALA A 152 -12.61 8.62 -6.55
N ASN A 153 -12.84 9.35 -7.65
CA ASN A 153 -13.33 10.73 -7.58
C ASN A 153 -14.73 10.83 -6.94
N GLN A 154 -15.60 9.83 -7.17
CA GLN A 154 -16.92 9.79 -6.55
C GLN A 154 -16.83 9.59 -5.03
N TYR A 155 -15.90 8.75 -4.55
CA TYR A 155 -15.65 8.61 -3.12
C TYR A 155 -15.00 9.86 -2.53
N TRP A 156 -14.11 10.51 -3.28
CA TRP A 156 -13.48 11.76 -2.86
C TRP A 156 -14.49 12.89 -2.65
N GLN A 157 -15.41 13.11 -3.60
CA GLN A 157 -16.44 14.14 -3.48
C GLN A 157 -17.36 13.94 -2.26
N GLN A 158 -17.53 12.70 -1.81
CA GLN A 158 -18.33 12.37 -0.63
C GLN A 158 -17.58 12.64 0.69
N VAL A 159 -16.25 12.61 0.71
CA VAL A 159 -15.46 12.96 1.90
C VAL A 159 -15.18 14.45 2.00
N ASP A 160 -14.94 15.14 0.87
CA ASP A 160 -14.77 16.59 0.81
C ASP A 160 -16.08 17.31 0.48
N THR A 161 -17.10 17.12 1.34
CA THR A 161 -18.46 17.65 1.11
C THR A 161 -18.54 19.17 0.98
N ASN A 162 -17.54 19.88 1.53
CA ASN A 162 -17.46 21.33 1.49
C ASN A 162 -16.58 21.84 0.33
N ASN A 163 -16.06 20.94 -0.51
CA ASN A 163 -15.20 21.23 -1.66
C ASN A 163 -14.00 22.12 -1.28
N ARG A 164 -13.36 21.81 -0.14
CA ARG A 164 -12.19 22.54 0.36
C ARG A 164 -10.92 22.24 -0.45
N GLY A 165 -10.92 21.12 -1.18
CA GLY A 165 -9.76 20.56 -1.85
C GLY A 165 -8.84 19.76 -0.93
N TYR A 166 -9.22 19.59 0.34
CA TYR A 166 -8.47 18.81 1.31
C TYR A 166 -9.34 18.25 2.45
N VAL A 167 -8.85 17.17 3.05
CA VAL A 167 -9.40 16.56 4.27
C VAL A 167 -8.28 16.19 5.25
N THR A 168 -8.62 15.96 6.50
CA THR A 168 -7.71 15.43 7.51
C THR A 168 -7.60 13.91 7.41
N ARG A 169 -6.50 13.36 7.93
CA ARG A 169 -6.32 11.90 8.07
C ARG A 169 -7.49 11.20 8.76
N GLU A 170 -8.01 11.80 9.83
CA GLU A 170 -9.14 11.22 10.58
C GLU A 170 -10.46 11.29 9.82
N GLU A 171 -10.74 12.38 9.09
CA GLU A 171 -11.92 12.47 8.21
C GLU A 171 -11.88 11.36 7.14
N LEU A 172 -10.74 11.20 6.46
CA LEU A 172 -10.59 10.18 5.42
C LEU A 172 -10.67 8.76 5.99
N MET A 173 -9.99 8.49 7.10
CA MET A 173 -10.03 7.20 7.79
C MET A 173 -11.45 6.83 8.23
N ASN A 174 -12.16 7.75 8.89
CA ASN A 174 -13.51 7.51 9.38
C ASN A 174 -14.48 7.28 8.23
N TYR A 175 -14.33 8.01 7.13
CA TYR A 175 -15.12 7.77 5.93
C TYR A 175 -14.87 6.38 5.35
N ILE A 176 -13.61 6.02 5.07
CA ILE A 176 -13.25 4.73 4.47
C ILE A 176 -13.72 3.56 5.34
N THR A 177 -13.53 3.65 6.66
CA THR A 177 -13.88 2.55 7.58
C THR A 177 -15.38 2.31 7.70
N GLN A 178 -16.23 3.27 7.32
CA GLN A 178 -17.69 3.16 7.25
C GLN A 178 -18.20 2.61 5.92
N GLN A 179 -17.37 2.58 4.86
CA GLN A 179 -17.79 2.07 3.55
C GLN A 179 -17.79 0.54 3.54
N ASP A 180 -18.96 -0.07 3.33
CA ASP A 180 -19.09 -1.52 3.15
C ASP A 180 -18.26 -2.05 1.96
N ALA A 181 -18.01 -1.19 0.97
CA ALA A 181 -17.15 -1.50 -0.17
C ALA A 181 -15.72 -1.91 0.25
N TYR A 182 -15.26 -1.47 1.43
CA TYR A 182 -13.95 -1.82 2.00
C TYR A 182 -14.08 -2.75 3.23
N THR A 183 -15.24 -3.35 3.48
CA THR A 183 -15.45 -4.30 4.58
C THR A 183 -15.38 -5.76 4.14
N GLN A 184 -15.81 -6.07 2.92
CA GLN A 184 -15.87 -7.46 2.46
C GLN A 184 -14.47 -7.97 2.07
N ARG A 185 -14.06 -9.09 2.67
CA ARG A 185 -13.10 -10.00 2.04
C ARG A 185 -13.78 -10.48 0.77
N TYR A 186 -13.14 -10.36 -0.39
CA TYR A 186 -13.69 -10.67 -1.71
C TYR A 186 -14.64 -11.86 -1.65
N SER A 187 -15.94 -11.58 -1.62
CA SER A 187 -16.99 -12.57 -1.76
C SER A 187 -17.27 -12.67 -3.25
N TYR A 188 -16.87 -13.79 -3.84
CA TYR A 188 -17.48 -14.27 -5.07
C TYR A 188 -18.81 -14.93 -4.74
#